data_AF-A0A2J8R942-F1
#
_entry.id   AF-A0A2J8R942-F1
#
_cell.length_a   1.000
_cell.length_b   1.000
_cell.length_c   1.000
_cell.angle_alpha   90.00
_cell.angle_beta   90.00
_cell.angle_gamma   90.00
#
_symmetry.space_group_name_H-M   'P 1'
#
loop_
_entity.id
_entity.type
_entity.pdbx_description
1 polymer ?
#
loop_
_entity_poly.entity_id
_entity_poly.type
_entity_poly.pdbx_seq_one_letter_code
_entity_poly.pdbx_strand_id
1 'polypeptide(L)'
;DEYQNYDKAHGALTEAYKCLAKAKAKSPLDQETRLAQLQSRMALVKRFIQARRTYTEDPKESIKQCELLLEEPDLDSTIRIGDVYGFLVEHYVRKEEYQTVRPERCSLAASRHARLLK
;
A
#
# COMPACT_ATOMS: atom_id res chain seq x y z
N ASP A 1 7.75 15.67 0.83
CA ASP A 1 7.11 14.42 1.26
C ASP A 1 5.59 14.43 1.05
N GLU A 2 5.11 14.96 -0.09
CA GLU A 2 3.67 15.21 -0.31
C GLU A 2 3.00 14.19 -1.26
N TYR A 3 3.80 13.35 -1.91
CA TYR A 3 3.39 12.58 -3.10
C TYR A 3 2.79 11.19 -2.84
N GLN A 4 2.65 10.74 -1.58
CA GLN A 4 2.15 9.39 -1.23
C GLN A 4 1.06 9.39 -0.14
N ASN A 5 0.39 10.53 0.09
CA ASN A 5 -0.71 10.63 1.05
C ASN A 5 -2.04 10.15 0.46
N TYR A 6 -2.19 8.83 0.36
CA TYR A 6 -3.43 8.20 -0.06
C TYR A 6 -4.61 8.57 0.84
N ASP A 7 -4.39 8.87 2.12
CA ASP A 7 -5.42 9.41 3.03
C ASP A 7 -5.98 10.75 2.54
N LYS A 8 -5.12 11.65 2.06
CA LYS A 8 -5.55 12.93 1.46
C LYS A 8 -6.30 12.69 0.15
N ALA A 9 -5.81 11.77 -0.68
CA ALA A 9 -6.47 11.40 -1.93
C ALA A 9 -7.88 10.81 -1.69
N HIS A 10 -8.02 9.91 -0.70
CA HIS A 10 -9.31 9.37 -0.29
C HIS A 10 -10.25 10.47 0.23
N GLY A 11 -9.73 11.42 1.02
CA GLY A 11 -10.48 12.59 1.47
C GLY A 11 -11.02 13.44 0.31
N ALA A 12 -10.16 13.76 -0.66
CA ALA A 12 -10.56 14.52 -1.85
C ALA A 12 -11.61 13.77 -2.70
N LEU A 13 -11.43 12.46 -2.91
CA LEU A 13 -12.41 11.62 -3.61
C LEU A 13 -13.75 11.59 -2.89
N THR A 14 -13.74 11.55 -1.55
CA THR A 14 -14.96 11.57 -0.73
C THR A 14 -15.71 12.90 -0.88
N GLU A 15 -15.00 14.02 -0.87
CA GLU A 15 -15.62 15.33 -1.09
C GLU A 15 -16.16 15.46 -2.52
N ALA A 16 -15.41 14.98 -3.53
CA ALA A 16 -15.88 14.92 -4.91
C ALA A 16 -17.16 14.08 -5.05
N TYR A 17 -17.21 12.91 -4.40
CA TYR A 17 -18.40 12.06 -4.34
C TYR A 17 -19.60 12.80 -3.73
N LYS A 18 -19.42 13.49 -2.60
CA LYS A 18 -20.49 14.28 -1.95
C LYS A 18 -20.99 15.41 -2.84
N CYS A 19 -20.08 16.12 -3.51
CA CYS A 19 -20.43 17.17 -4.45
C CYS A 19 -21.24 16.62 -5.63
N LEU A 20 -20.77 15.52 -6.23
CA LEU A 20 -21.42 14.92 -7.39
C LEU A 20 -22.77 14.27 -7.03
N ALA A 21 -22.92 13.74 -5.81
CA ALA A 21 -24.19 13.21 -5.31
C ALA A 21 -25.24 14.30 -5.07
N LYS A 22 -24.82 15.51 -4.69
CA LYS A 22 -25.73 16.65 -4.45
C LYS A 22 -26.03 17.46 -5.71
N ALA A 23 -25.20 17.34 -6.76
CA ALA A 23 -25.39 18.05 -8.01
C ALA A 23 -26.63 17.53 -8.75
N LYS A 24 -27.42 18.43 -9.35
CA LYS A 24 -28.47 18.04 -10.31
C LYS A 24 -27.80 17.61 -11.62
N ALA A 25 -27.79 16.32 -11.91
CA ALA A 25 -27.34 15.86 -13.22
C ALA A 25 -28.42 16.02 -14.28
N LYS A 26 -27.97 16.25 -15.52
CA LYS A 26 -28.84 16.24 -16.70
C LYS A 26 -29.37 14.84 -17.03
N SER A 27 -28.63 13.80 -16.63
CA SER A 27 -28.96 12.39 -16.81
C SER A 27 -28.69 11.67 -15.48
N PRO A 28 -29.73 11.14 -14.79
CA PRO A 28 -29.56 10.41 -13.54
C PRO A 28 -28.68 9.17 -13.69
N LEU A 29 -28.76 8.48 -14.84
CA LEU A 29 -27.98 7.29 -15.16
C LEU A 29 -26.47 7.58 -15.27
N ASP A 30 -26.09 8.69 -15.91
CA ASP A 30 -24.69 9.10 -15.99
C ASP A 30 -24.13 9.52 -14.63
N GLN A 31 -24.97 10.12 -13.79
CA GLN A 31 -24.59 10.49 -12.43
C GLN A 31 -24.30 9.25 -11.58
N GLU A 32 -25.22 8.28 -11.61
CA GLU A 32 -25.07 7.02 -10.87
C GLU A 32 -23.82 6.25 -11.33
N THR A 33 -23.58 6.18 -12.64
CA THR A 33 -22.37 5.55 -13.21
C THR A 33 -21.09 6.21 -12.72
N ARG A 34 -21.04 7.55 -12.68
CA ARG A 34 -19.88 8.30 -12.17
C ARG A 34 -19.70 8.15 -10.67
N LEU A 35 -20.79 8.08 -9.90
CA LEU A 35 -20.75 7.82 -8.46
C LEU A 35 -20.21 6.41 -8.18
N ALA A 36 -20.66 5.41 -8.92
CA ALA A 36 -20.18 4.04 -8.81
C ALA A 36 -18.68 3.94 -9.14
N GLN A 37 -18.22 4.61 -10.19
CA GLN A 37 -16.79 4.69 -10.52
C GLN A 37 -15.98 5.36 -9.41
N LEU A 38 -16.45 6.49 -8.88
CA LEU A 38 -15.81 7.17 -7.74
C LEU A 38 -15.74 6.27 -6.51
N GLN A 39 -16.82 5.55 -6.20
CA GLN A 39 -16.85 4.61 -5.07
C GLN A 39 -15.87 3.45 -5.25
N SER A 40 -15.79 2.86 -6.44
CA SER A 40 -14.81 1.80 -6.74
C SER A 40 -13.38 2.29 -6.48
N ARG A 41 -13.03 3.48 -7.01
CA ARG A 41 -11.72 4.10 -6.77
C ARG A 41 -11.45 4.38 -5.30
N MET A 42 -12.45 4.92 -4.59
CA MET A 42 -12.34 5.15 -3.13
C MET A 42 -12.10 3.85 -2.37
N ALA A 43 -12.79 2.76 -2.73
CA ALA A 43 -12.62 1.46 -2.10
C ALA A 43 -11.19 0.91 -2.27
N LEU A 44 -10.62 1.02 -3.48
CA LEU A 44 -9.24 0.61 -3.76
C LEU A 44 -8.24 1.41 -2.90
N VAL A 45 -8.36 2.74 -2.88
CA VAL A 45 -7.50 3.60 -2.06
C VAL A 45 -7.63 3.25 -0.58
N LYS A 46 -8.86 3.00 -0.10
CA LYS A 46 -9.12 2.63 1.29
C LYS A 46 -8.50 1.28 1.65
N ARG A 47 -8.59 0.28 0.78
CA ARG A 47 -7.95 -1.03 0.98
C ARG A 47 -6.43 -0.89 1.10
N PHE A 48 -5.80 -0.08 0.24
CA PHE A 48 -4.35 0.15 0.30
C PHE A 48 -3.90 0.84 1.58
N ILE A 49 -4.61 1.90 2.00
CA ILE A 49 -4.34 2.58 3.28
C ILE A 49 -4.49 1.59 4.44
N GLN A 50 -5.54 0.77 4.43
CA GLN A 50 -5.79 -0.21 5.48
C GLN A 50 -4.68 -1.26 5.53
N ALA A 51 -4.25 -1.81 4.38
CA ALA A 51 -3.14 -2.74 4.31
C ALA A 51 -1.88 -2.14 4.94
N ARG A 52 -1.52 -0.89 4.61
CA ARG A 52 -0.37 -0.19 5.21
C ARG A 52 -0.49 0.01 6.71
N ARG A 53 -1.69 0.29 7.23
CA ARG A 53 -1.94 0.45 8.67
C ARG A 53 -1.85 -0.87 9.42
N THR A 54 -2.47 -1.92 8.87
CA THR A 54 -2.45 -3.27 9.47
C THR A 54 -1.03 -3.85 9.47
N TYR A 55 -0.10 -3.34 8.67
CA TYR A 55 1.30 -3.78 8.68
C TYR A 55 1.97 -3.73 10.05
N THR A 56 1.63 -2.73 10.89
CA THR A 56 2.21 -2.63 12.24
C THR A 56 1.67 -3.70 13.19
N GLU A 57 0.50 -4.25 12.89
CA GLU A 57 -0.16 -5.29 13.69
C GLU A 57 0.15 -6.69 13.14
N ASP A 58 -0.07 -6.90 11.85
CA ASP A 58 0.22 -8.13 11.13
C ASP A 58 0.84 -7.83 9.74
N PRO A 59 2.18 -7.91 9.63
CA PRO A 59 2.86 -7.77 8.35
C PRO A 59 2.43 -8.80 7.31
N LYS A 60 2.08 -10.03 7.69
CA LYS A 60 1.74 -11.09 6.71
C LYS A 60 0.39 -10.82 6.07
N GLU A 61 -0.59 -10.45 6.89
CA GLU A 61 -1.92 -10.12 6.39
C GLU A 61 -1.87 -8.85 5.53
N SER A 62 -1.11 -7.84 5.93
CA SER A 62 -0.87 -6.63 5.14
C SER A 62 -0.36 -6.94 3.72
N ILE A 63 0.61 -7.84 3.62
CA ILE A 63 1.19 -8.27 2.33
C ILE A 63 0.17 -9.01 1.47
N LYS A 64 -0.57 -9.95 2.07
CA LYS A 64 -1.64 -10.68 1.37
C LYS A 64 -2.72 -9.74 0.85
N GLN A 65 -3.09 -8.72 1.63
CA GLN A 65 -4.04 -7.69 1.19
C GLN A 65 -3.48 -6.85 0.05
N CYS A 66 -2.17 -6.53 0.04
CA CYS A 66 -1.52 -5.88 -1.10
C CYS A 66 -1.47 -6.75 -2.35
N GLU A 67 -1.23 -8.06 -2.22
CA GLU A 67 -1.26 -9.01 -3.33
C GLU A 67 -2.66 -9.12 -3.95
N LEU A 68 -3.69 -9.26 -3.12
CA LEU A 68 -5.09 -9.23 -3.57
C LEU A 68 -5.45 -7.92 -4.26
N LEU A 69 -4.88 -6.80 -3.80
CA LEU A 69 -5.07 -5.51 -4.44
C LEU A 69 -4.49 -5.47 -5.86
N LEU A 70 -3.35 -6.14 -6.09
CA LEU A 70 -2.70 -6.23 -7.40
C LEU A 70 -3.48 -7.08 -8.42
N GLU A 71 -4.36 -7.97 -7.95
CA GLU A 71 -5.25 -8.74 -8.82
C GLU A 71 -6.39 -7.88 -9.41
N GLU A 72 -6.68 -6.72 -8.82
CA GLU A 72 -7.74 -5.82 -9.28
C GLU A 72 -7.28 -5.05 -10.55
N PRO A 73 -7.96 -5.23 -11.71
CA PRO A 73 -7.53 -4.63 -12.98
C PRO A 73 -7.64 -3.10 -13.00
N ASP A 74 -8.50 -2.52 -12.16
CA ASP A 74 -8.71 -1.07 -12.06
C ASP A 74 -7.67 -0.38 -11.15
N LEU A 75 -6.77 -1.14 -10.53
CA LEU A 75 -5.81 -0.60 -9.57
C LEU A 75 -4.91 0.46 -10.20
N ASP A 76 -4.35 0.20 -11.38
CA ASP A 76 -3.38 1.08 -12.06
C ASP A 76 -3.94 2.49 -12.31
N SER A 77 -5.26 2.56 -12.56
CA SER A 77 -5.96 3.82 -12.79
C SER A 77 -6.06 4.73 -11.56
N THR A 78 -5.87 4.16 -10.36
CA THR A 78 -6.16 4.83 -9.07
C THR A 78 -4.94 4.87 -8.14
N ILE A 79 -4.16 3.80 -8.11
CA ILE A 79 -2.97 3.62 -7.28
C ILE A 79 -1.85 3.14 -8.20
N ARG A 80 -0.69 3.78 -8.12
CA ARG A 80 0.46 3.32 -8.89
C ARG A 80 0.88 1.96 -8.35
N ILE A 81 0.88 0.98 -9.24
CA ILE A 81 1.34 -0.38 -8.94
C ILE A 81 2.77 -0.38 -8.36
N GLY A 82 3.61 0.56 -8.79
CA GLY A 82 4.96 0.76 -8.24
C GLY A 82 5.00 1.08 -6.74
N ASP A 83 4.01 1.81 -6.20
CA ASP A 83 3.94 2.10 -4.76
C ASP A 83 3.57 0.84 -3.95
N VAL A 84 2.78 -0.06 -4.54
CA VAL A 84 2.44 -1.36 -3.95
C VAL A 84 3.64 -2.29 -3.95
N TYR A 85 4.34 -2.43 -5.09
CA TYR A 85 5.56 -3.21 -5.15
C TYR A 85 6.67 -2.65 -4.27
N GLY A 86 6.81 -1.31 -4.18
CA GLY A 86 7.74 -0.68 -3.25
C GLY A 86 7.49 -1.09 -1.81
N PHE A 87 6.22 -1.13 -1.39
CA PHE A 87 5.83 -1.60 -0.07
C PHE A 87 6.15 -3.09 0.16
N LEU A 88 5.87 -3.95 -0.83
CA LEU A 88 6.23 -5.38 -0.78
C LEU A 88 7.74 -5.56 -0.63
N VAL A 89 8.53 -4.87 -1.46
CA VAL A 89 10.01 -4.95 -1.44
C VAL A 89 10.55 -4.47 -0.09
N GLU A 90 10.07 -3.34 0.44
CA GLU A 90 10.46 -2.89 1.78
C GLU A 90 10.20 -3.94 2.87
N HIS A 91 9.06 -4.63 2.80
CA HIS A 91 8.77 -5.72 3.73
C HIS A 91 9.77 -6.87 3.61
N TYR A 92 10.03 -7.36 2.40
CA TYR A 92 10.95 -8.48 2.19
C TYR A 92 12.39 -8.13 2.61
N VAL A 93 12.86 -6.92 2.28
CA VAL A 93 14.18 -6.44 2.71
C VAL A 93 14.26 -6.37 4.24
N ARG A 94 13.27 -5.78 4.92
CA ARG A 94 13.24 -5.76 6.39
C ARG A 94 13.20 -7.18 6.98
N LYS A 95 12.40 -8.08 6.40
CA LYS A 95 12.28 -9.47 6.85
C LYS A 95 13.58 -10.26 6.69
N GLU A 96 14.33 -10.03 5.61
CA GLU A 96 15.66 -10.63 5.39
C GLU A 96 16.70 -10.07 6.36
N GLU A 97 16.64 -8.77 6.68
CA GLU A 97 17.42 -8.19 7.78
C GLU A 97 17.09 -8.89 9.11
N TYR A 98 15.80 -9.04 9.48
CA TYR A 98 15.41 -9.77 10.70
C TYR A 98 15.87 -11.25 10.72
N GLN A 99 15.89 -11.95 9.58
CA GLN A 99 16.45 -13.30 9.50
C GLN A 99 17.98 -13.32 9.65
N THR A 100 18.65 -12.25 9.20
CA THR A 100 20.09 -12.06 9.34
C THR A 100 20.47 -11.66 10.77
N VAL A 101 19.59 -10.94 11.49
CA VAL A 101 19.75 -10.59 12.92
C VAL A 101 19.19 -11.65 13.90
N ARG A 102 19.01 -12.90 13.46
CA ARG A 102 18.82 -14.02 14.42
C ARG A 102 20.16 -14.27 15.12
N PRO A 103 20.24 -14.26 16.48
CA PRO A 103 21.49 -14.14 17.24
C PRO A 103 22.49 -15.31 17.07
N GLU A 104 22.16 -16.35 16.31
CA GLU A 104 23.10 -17.44 15.99
C GLU A 104 24.18 -17.04 14.98
N ARG A 105 24.09 -15.86 14.34
CA ARG A 105 25.17 -15.35 13.47
C ARG A 105 26.06 -14.29 14.13
N CYS A 106 26.00 -14.14 15.46
CA CYS A 106 26.94 -13.28 16.18
C CYS A 106 28.32 -13.93 16.44
N SER A 107 28.57 -15.18 16.03
CA SER A 107 29.90 -15.82 16.20
C SER A 107 30.80 -15.78 14.96
N LEU A 108 30.24 -15.61 13.75
CA LEU A 108 31.04 -15.73 12.51
C LEU A 108 31.62 -14.40 11.99
N ALA A 109 31.03 -13.25 12.32
CA ALA A 109 31.56 -11.96 11.88
C ALA A 109 32.82 -11.53 12.67
N ALA A 110 32.96 -11.98 13.93
CA ALA A 110 34.15 -11.68 14.75
C ALA A 110 35.40 -12.49 14.36
N SER A 111 35.25 -13.63 13.70
CA SER A 111 36.38 -14.53 13.38
C SER A 111 37.13 -14.19 12.08
N ARG A 112 36.62 -13.26 11.27
CA ARG A 112 37.26 -12.87 10.00
C ARG A 112 38.23 -11.69 10.12
N HIS A 113 38.23 -10.95 11.24
CA HIS A 113 39.18 -9.85 11.46
C HIS A 113 40.41 -10.24 12.31
N ALA A 114 40.39 -11.39 12.98
CA ALA A 114 41.53 -11.86 13.78
C ALA A 114 42.54 -12.74 13.02
N ARG A 115 42.38 -12.92 11.70
CA ARG A 115 43.27 -13.77 10.88
C ARG A 115 44.08 -13.00 9.83
N LEU A 116 44.11 -11.67 9.92
CA LEU A 116 44.85 -10.80 9.01
C LEU A 116 45.82 -9.85 9.72
N LEU A 117 46.03 -10.02 11.03
CA LEU A 117 47.10 -9.36 11.78
C LEU A 117 47.68 -10.35 12.82
N LYS A 118 48.75 -11.02 12.39
CA LYS A 118 49.66 -11.96 13.08
C LYS A 118 49.30 -13.44 13.04
#